data_AF-A0A229XI51-F1
#
_entry.id   AF-A0A229XI51-F1
#
_cell.length_a   1.000
_cell.length_b   1.000
_cell.length_c   1.000
_cell.angle_alpha   90.00
_cell.angle_beta   90.00
_cell.angle_gamma   90.00
#
_symmetry.space_group_name_H-M   'P 1'
#
loop_
_entity.id
_entity.type
_entity.pdbx_description
1 polymer ?
#
loop_
_entity_poly.entity_id
_entity_poly.type
_entity_poly.pdbx_seq_one_letter_code
_entity_poly.pdbx_strand_id
1 'polypeptide(L)'
;MNWLKSTLASVAGTQEPIYGPEAIQSVAQQAQQTPYTELTKDDLRWRAYQYTNVETETFYVMADSGDLVMVQVIYSNIAGIHTTAQFNSKIFNLKGDQPHIWHSDPLYNFMFDESMLSFGADNLALTLNEEGNAYTIKSAVNEDSLVNLTFTRAAPGFVVGKDGTSYFGTDPANPWGSMMHAFWPRCRVEGTITTKEKTYDLTGRGMFIHAIQGMKPHHAAARWNFVNFQTPSYSAFMMEYTTPPSYGSTVVNVGGIVKDDEIIYAGATNSATHTASAHDADSDWPAPTSIKWVWEGKSKDEKDVRAELEGPLGNRLDRVDVMAEVPGFVKTIAGSVAGTRPYIFQYSPQEKLSLKLKIGDEEVSEEGSMFSEATFIS
;
A
#
# COMPACT_ATOMS: atom_id res chain seq x y z
N MET A 1 27.82 0.96 18.21
CA MET A 1 28.01 2.42 18.09
C MET A 1 27.04 3.06 17.09
N ASN A 2 26.70 2.40 15.97
CA ASN A 2 25.72 2.89 15.00
C ASN A 2 24.25 2.81 15.49
N TRP A 3 23.91 1.84 16.35
CA TRP A 3 22.59 1.78 16.99
C TRP A 3 22.32 3.02 17.88
N LEU A 4 23.30 3.44 18.70
CA LEU A 4 23.19 4.65 19.54
C LEU A 4 23.06 5.92 18.69
N LYS A 5 23.73 5.97 17.53
CA LYS A 5 23.58 7.06 16.55
C LYS A 5 22.21 7.05 15.87
N SER A 6 21.64 5.87 15.60
CA SER A 6 20.26 5.72 15.10
C SER A 6 19.24 6.17 16.15
N THR A 7 19.44 5.81 17.42
CA THR A 7 18.60 6.29 18.53
C THR A 7 18.70 7.82 18.67
N LEU A 8 19.89 8.40 18.47
CA LEU A 8 20.07 9.86 18.50
C LEU A 8 19.47 10.55 17.26
N ALA A 9 19.63 9.98 16.06
CA ALA A 9 19.05 10.51 14.82
C ALA A 9 17.52 10.42 14.83
N SER A 10 16.97 9.31 15.31
CA SER A 10 15.53 9.12 15.49
C SER A 10 14.95 10.04 16.57
N VAL A 11 15.73 10.56 17.52
CA VAL A 11 15.24 11.55 18.50
C VAL A 11 15.47 12.99 18.05
N ALA A 12 16.55 13.26 17.31
CA ALA A 12 16.99 14.62 16.96
C ALA A 12 16.58 15.09 15.55
N GLY A 13 16.02 14.22 14.70
CA GLY A 13 15.67 14.57 13.31
C GLY A 13 16.89 14.84 12.42
N THR A 14 18.06 14.29 12.77
CA THR A 14 19.29 14.42 11.98
C THR A 14 19.39 13.34 10.92
N GLN A 15 20.18 13.58 9.87
CA GLN A 15 20.48 12.59 8.83
C GLN A 15 20.96 11.27 9.47
N GLU A 16 20.31 10.16 9.11
CA GLU A 16 20.69 8.82 9.55
C GLU A 16 22.15 8.51 9.12
N PRO A 17 22.95 7.82 9.95
CA PRO A 17 24.24 7.28 9.52
C PRO A 17 24.13 6.51 8.21
N ILE A 18 25.20 6.54 7.41
CA ILE A 18 25.29 5.64 6.26
C ILE A 18 25.64 4.24 6.78
N TYR A 19 24.67 3.33 6.71
CA TYR A 19 24.80 1.94 7.13
C TYR A 19 25.26 1.02 5.99
N GLY A 20 24.86 1.33 4.76
CA GLY A 20 25.13 0.51 3.57
C GLY A 20 23.95 -0.41 3.18
N PRO A 21 23.94 -0.92 1.94
CA PRO A 21 22.88 -1.81 1.43
C PRO A 21 22.77 -3.15 2.18
N GLU A 22 23.82 -3.58 2.88
CA GLU A 22 23.81 -4.77 3.74
C GLU A 22 22.92 -4.61 4.99
N ALA A 23 22.63 -3.37 5.38
CA ALA A 23 21.77 -3.07 6.53
C ALA A 23 20.27 -3.15 6.21
N ILE A 24 19.91 -3.54 4.99
CA ILE A 24 18.55 -3.96 4.63
C ILE A 24 18.56 -5.42 4.18
N GLN A 25 17.85 -6.26 4.92
CA GLN A 25 17.55 -7.63 4.55
C GLN A 25 16.24 -7.62 3.77
N SER A 26 16.34 -7.33 2.48
CA SER A 26 15.19 -7.17 1.59
C SER A 26 14.41 -8.48 1.43
N VAL A 27 13.07 -8.39 1.43
CA VAL A 27 12.17 -9.49 1.07
C VAL A 27 12.50 -10.07 -0.32
N ALA A 28 13.08 -9.27 -1.23
CA ALA A 28 13.53 -9.74 -2.54
C ALA A 28 14.63 -10.81 -2.47
N GLN A 29 15.44 -10.83 -1.41
CA GLN A 29 16.42 -11.90 -1.19
C GLN A 29 15.73 -13.20 -0.79
N GLN A 30 14.66 -13.13 0.02
CA GLN A 30 13.84 -14.29 0.32
C GLN A 30 13.18 -14.85 -0.95
N ALA A 31 12.70 -13.96 -1.82
CA ALA A 31 12.04 -14.30 -3.08
C ALA A 31 12.90 -15.09 -4.07
N GLN A 32 14.23 -15.07 -3.92
CA GLN A 32 15.14 -15.89 -4.73
C GLN A 32 14.99 -17.40 -4.45
N GLN A 33 14.57 -17.77 -3.24
CA GLN A 33 14.36 -19.17 -2.84
C GLN A 33 12.87 -19.50 -2.71
N THR A 34 12.07 -18.55 -2.21
CA THR A 34 10.63 -18.71 -2.02
C THR A 34 9.96 -17.50 -2.67
N PRO A 35 9.56 -17.57 -3.94
CA PRO A 35 9.01 -16.43 -4.67
C PRO A 35 7.87 -15.73 -3.91
N TYR A 36 6.98 -16.53 -3.32
CA TYR A 36 5.87 -16.08 -2.49
C TYR A 36 5.40 -17.18 -1.53
N THR A 37 4.59 -16.78 -0.54
CA THR A 37 3.84 -17.67 0.36
C THR A 37 2.36 -17.27 0.31
N GLU A 38 1.47 -18.23 0.07
CA GLU A 38 0.02 -18.00 0.15
C GLU A 38 -0.40 -17.71 1.61
N LEU A 39 -1.30 -16.73 1.79
CA LEU A 39 -1.72 -16.28 3.12
C LEU A 39 -2.57 -17.32 3.85
N THR A 40 -2.23 -17.52 5.10
CA THR A 40 -3.09 -18.12 6.12
C THR A 40 -3.79 -17.02 6.92
N LYS A 41 -4.72 -17.39 7.82
CA LYS A 41 -5.35 -16.41 8.72
C LYS A 41 -4.31 -15.74 9.64
N ASP A 42 -3.25 -16.44 10.03
CA ASP A 42 -2.25 -15.89 10.95
C ASP A 42 -1.44 -14.74 10.34
N ASP A 43 -1.31 -14.74 9.01
CA ASP A 43 -0.67 -13.67 8.26
C ASP A 43 -1.50 -12.39 8.23
N LEU A 44 -2.81 -12.49 8.52
CA LEU A 44 -3.78 -11.38 8.57
C LEU A 44 -3.94 -10.78 9.98
N ARG A 45 -3.23 -11.30 10.99
CA ARG A 45 -3.36 -10.78 12.35
C ARG A 45 -2.66 -9.44 12.49
N TRP A 46 -3.36 -8.48 13.08
CA TRP A 46 -2.78 -7.25 13.60
C TRP A 46 -1.60 -7.59 14.53
N ARG A 47 -0.43 -7.02 14.24
CA ARG A 47 0.77 -7.20 15.07
C ARG A 47 0.74 -6.27 16.28
N ALA A 48 0.14 -5.09 16.12
CA ALA A 48 -0.04 -4.08 17.15
C ALA A 48 1.24 -3.87 17.98
N TYR A 49 2.38 -3.69 17.30
CA TYR A 49 3.68 -3.65 17.95
C TYR A 49 3.75 -2.54 19.02
N GLN A 50 4.55 -2.80 20.05
CA GLN A 50 4.74 -1.91 21.20
C GLN A 50 5.91 -0.92 21.02
N TYR A 51 6.45 -0.83 19.81
CA TYR A 51 7.49 0.13 19.42
C TYR A 51 7.00 1.00 18.26
N THR A 52 7.78 2.00 17.83
CA THR A 52 7.38 2.90 16.72
C THR A 52 6.97 2.11 15.47
N ASN A 53 5.69 2.18 15.11
CA ASN A 53 5.19 1.57 13.89
C ASN A 53 3.92 2.26 13.38
N VAL A 54 3.66 2.05 12.10
CA VAL A 54 2.36 2.30 11.46
C VAL A 54 1.92 0.97 10.85
N GLU A 55 0.80 0.44 11.30
CA GLU A 55 0.15 -0.75 10.78
C GLU A 55 -1.17 -0.34 10.13
N THR A 56 -1.41 -0.79 8.90
CA THR A 56 -2.60 -0.42 8.14
C THR A 56 -3.26 -1.62 7.51
N GLU A 57 -4.59 -1.57 7.50
CA GLU A 57 -5.41 -2.38 6.61
C GLU A 57 -6.09 -1.43 5.62
N THR A 58 -5.73 -1.54 4.35
CA THR A 58 -6.16 -0.64 3.27
C THR A 58 -6.95 -1.41 2.23
N PHE A 59 -8.12 -0.88 1.87
CA PHE A 59 -9.03 -1.50 0.92
C PHE A 59 -9.33 -0.53 -0.21
N TYR A 60 -9.12 -0.98 -1.44
CA TYR A 60 -9.44 -0.23 -2.66
C TYR A 60 -10.64 -0.86 -3.36
N VAL A 61 -11.60 -0.05 -3.82
CA VAL A 61 -12.75 -0.48 -4.62
C VAL A 61 -12.69 0.16 -5.99
N MET A 62 -12.85 -0.66 -7.03
CA MET A 62 -13.18 -0.24 -8.39
C MET A 62 -14.56 -0.79 -8.70
N ALA A 63 -15.57 0.05 -8.48
CA ALA A 63 -16.97 -0.33 -8.60
C ALA A 63 -17.38 -0.50 -10.07
N ASP A 64 -18.41 -1.32 -10.32
CA ASP A 64 -18.97 -1.51 -11.65
C ASP A 64 -19.63 -0.23 -12.20
N SER A 65 -20.03 0.69 -11.31
CA SER A 65 -20.48 2.05 -11.63
C SER A 65 -19.37 2.93 -12.24
N GLY A 66 -18.10 2.51 -12.09
CA GLY A 66 -16.92 3.31 -12.41
C GLY A 66 -16.39 4.16 -11.25
N ASP A 67 -17.02 4.11 -10.06
CA ASP A 67 -16.51 4.80 -8.88
C ASP A 67 -15.21 4.15 -8.37
N LEU A 68 -14.26 4.98 -7.94
CA LEU A 68 -13.01 4.57 -7.29
C LEU A 68 -13.04 5.02 -5.83
N VAL A 69 -12.77 4.09 -4.91
CA VAL A 69 -12.84 4.34 -3.46
C VAL A 69 -11.64 3.73 -2.75
N MET A 70 -11.17 4.39 -1.70
CA MET A 70 -10.25 3.83 -0.70
C MET A 70 -10.88 3.94 0.68
N VAL A 71 -10.83 2.86 1.47
CA VAL A 71 -11.09 2.90 2.91
C VAL A 71 -9.92 2.26 3.65
N GLN A 72 -9.54 2.81 4.80
CA GLN A 72 -8.34 2.37 5.51
C GLN A 72 -8.50 2.53 7.01
N VAL A 73 -8.07 1.51 7.76
CA VAL A 73 -7.81 1.62 9.19
C VAL A 73 -6.31 1.75 9.39
N ILE A 74 -5.88 2.75 10.17
CA ILE A 74 -4.51 2.94 10.58
C ILE A 74 -4.44 2.73 12.08
N TYR A 75 -3.54 1.86 12.53
CA TYR A 75 -3.07 1.78 13.91
C TYR A 75 -1.63 2.25 13.96
N SER A 76 -1.32 3.21 14.82
CA SER A 76 0.04 3.72 14.98
C SER A 76 0.46 3.64 16.42
N ASN A 77 1.70 3.21 16.66
CA ASN A 77 2.37 3.37 17.93
C ASN A 77 3.53 4.34 17.74
N ILE A 78 3.53 5.42 18.52
CA ILE A 78 4.52 6.48 18.45
C ILE A 78 5.49 6.26 19.60
N ALA A 79 6.73 5.87 19.28
CA ALA A 79 7.82 5.68 20.24
C ALA A 79 7.53 4.72 21.41
N GLY A 80 6.54 3.82 21.28
CA GLY A 80 6.15 2.90 22.36
C GLY A 80 5.34 3.56 23.48
N ILE A 81 5.00 4.84 23.35
CA ILE A 81 4.42 5.64 24.45
C ILE A 81 2.97 6.05 24.21
N HIS A 82 2.54 6.11 22.95
CA HIS A 82 1.21 6.57 22.60
C HIS A 82 0.71 5.84 21.36
N THR A 83 -0.49 5.28 21.46
CA THR A 83 -1.17 4.61 20.36
C THR A 83 -2.32 5.48 19.87
N THR A 84 -2.45 5.57 18.54
CA THR A 84 -3.56 6.25 17.88
C THR A 84 -4.14 5.36 16.81
N ALA A 85 -5.44 5.49 16.55
CA ALA A 85 -6.06 4.87 15.40
C ALA A 85 -6.87 5.89 14.60
N GLN A 86 -6.93 5.69 13.29
CA GLN A 86 -7.61 6.56 12.33
C GLN A 86 -8.43 5.69 11.36
N PHE A 87 -9.58 6.18 10.95
CA PHE A 87 -10.32 5.64 9.82
C PHE A 87 -10.35 6.66 8.69
N ASN A 88 -9.84 6.26 7.53
CA ASN A 88 -9.86 7.08 6.33
C ASN A 88 -10.91 6.53 5.36
N SER A 89 -11.68 7.42 4.74
CA SER A 89 -12.54 7.10 3.61
C SER A 89 -12.38 8.14 2.51
N LYS A 90 -12.15 7.67 1.28
CA LYS A 90 -11.96 8.50 0.09
C LYS A 90 -12.82 8.01 -1.05
N ILE A 91 -13.71 8.85 -1.55
CA ILE A 91 -14.36 8.66 -2.85
C ILE A 91 -13.69 9.63 -3.82
N PHE A 92 -13.00 9.07 -4.81
CA PHE A 92 -12.24 9.85 -5.77
C PHE A 92 -13.17 10.46 -6.82
N ASN A 93 -13.12 11.79 -6.95
CA ASN A 93 -13.65 12.44 -8.14
C ASN A 93 -12.73 12.22 -9.36
N LEU A 94 -13.09 11.25 -10.20
CA LEU A 94 -12.38 10.91 -11.43
C LEU A 94 -12.56 11.92 -12.57
N LYS A 95 -13.59 12.76 -12.52
CA LYS A 95 -13.85 13.80 -13.54
C LYS A 95 -13.00 15.05 -13.34
N GLY A 96 -12.54 15.29 -12.11
CA GLY A 96 -11.77 16.47 -11.75
C GLY A 96 -12.58 17.78 -11.75
N ASP A 97 -13.92 17.70 -11.73
CA ASP A 97 -14.82 18.85 -11.75
C ASP A 97 -15.26 19.33 -10.36
N GLN A 98 -14.92 18.58 -9.31
CA GLN A 98 -15.22 18.80 -7.88
C GLN A 98 -14.11 18.19 -7.01
N PRO A 99 -13.98 18.60 -5.72
CA PRO A 99 -13.09 17.93 -4.78
C PRO A 99 -13.42 16.43 -4.60
N HIS A 100 -12.45 15.66 -4.13
CA HIS A 100 -12.72 14.31 -3.62
C HIS A 100 -13.55 14.39 -2.33
N ILE A 101 -14.36 13.37 -2.05
CA ILE A 101 -14.98 13.20 -0.73
C ILE A 101 -13.95 12.48 0.13
N TRP A 102 -13.29 13.21 1.01
CA TRP A 102 -12.19 12.73 1.84
C TRP A 102 -12.49 12.98 3.32
N HIS A 103 -12.42 11.91 4.11
CA HIS A 103 -12.54 11.95 5.56
C HIS A 103 -11.36 11.18 6.19
N SER A 104 -10.74 11.79 7.20
CA SER A 104 -9.73 11.17 8.05
C SER A 104 -10.14 11.40 9.50
N ASP A 105 -10.79 10.40 10.09
CA ASP A 105 -11.49 10.52 11.37
C ASP A 105 -10.75 9.75 12.48
N PRO A 106 -10.43 10.40 13.62
CA PRO A 106 -9.80 9.73 14.75
C PRO A 106 -10.73 8.73 15.39
N LEU A 107 -10.16 7.57 15.74
CA LEU A 107 -10.89 6.49 16.39
C LEU A 107 -10.62 6.46 17.88
N TYR A 108 -11.68 6.20 18.65
CA TYR A 108 -11.66 6.16 20.11
C TYR A 108 -12.13 4.80 20.62
N ASN A 109 -11.69 4.42 21.82
CA ASN A 109 -12.01 3.14 22.46
C ASN A 109 -11.75 1.92 21.57
N PHE A 110 -10.68 1.99 20.76
CA PHE A 110 -10.35 0.92 19.84
C PHE A 110 -9.81 -0.33 20.54
N MET A 111 -10.08 -1.48 19.94
CA MET A 111 -9.70 -2.80 20.45
C MET A 111 -9.53 -3.80 19.31
N PHE A 112 -8.83 -4.89 19.60
CA PHE A 112 -8.74 -6.06 18.73
C PHE A 112 -9.59 -7.19 19.31
N ASP A 113 -10.03 -8.12 18.46
CA ASP A 113 -10.55 -9.40 18.95
C ASP A 113 -9.43 -10.27 19.58
N GLU A 114 -9.80 -11.34 20.28
CA GLU A 114 -8.83 -12.22 20.94
C GLU A 114 -7.81 -12.84 19.98
N SER A 115 -8.20 -13.03 18.71
CA SER A 115 -7.35 -13.59 17.67
C SER A 115 -6.48 -12.57 16.95
N MET A 116 -6.65 -11.28 17.25
CA MET A 116 -6.04 -10.15 16.54
C MET A 116 -6.41 -10.09 15.05
N LEU A 117 -7.55 -10.63 14.63
CA LEU A 117 -7.98 -10.69 13.23
C LEU A 117 -9.02 -9.62 12.87
N SER A 118 -9.64 -9.02 13.89
CA SER A 118 -10.65 -7.98 13.73
C SER A 118 -10.29 -6.76 14.57
N PHE A 119 -10.75 -5.60 14.12
CA PHE A 119 -10.55 -4.31 14.76
C PHE A 119 -11.92 -3.65 15.03
N GLY A 120 -12.11 -3.15 16.24
CA GLY A 120 -13.29 -2.39 16.63
C GLY A 120 -12.91 -1.05 17.23
N ALA A 121 -13.78 -0.06 17.10
CA ALA A 121 -13.73 1.23 17.80
C ALA A 121 -15.14 1.79 17.94
N ASP A 122 -15.31 2.92 18.62
CA ASP A 122 -16.61 3.59 18.66
C ASP A 122 -17.12 3.87 17.23
N ASN A 123 -18.31 3.37 16.92
CA ASN A 123 -18.96 3.46 15.60
C ASN A 123 -18.18 2.86 14.42
N LEU A 124 -17.19 2.00 14.66
CA LEU A 124 -16.44 1.28 13.63
C LEU A 124 -16.29 -0.20 13.97
N ALA A 125 -16.53 -1.07 12.99
CA ALA A 125 -16.15 -2.48 13.04
C ALA A 125 -15.51 -2.91 11.72
N LEU A 126 -14.34 -3.52 11.81
CA LEU A 126 -13.63 -4.21 10.73
C LEU A 126 -13.48 -5.68 11.16
N THR A 127 -14.20 -6.57 10.51
CA THR A 127 -14.34 -7.96 10.95
C THR A 127 -13.94 -8.92 9.86
N LEU A 128 -12.98 -9.81 10.14
CA LEU A 128 -12.68 -10.97 9.31
C LEU A 128 -13.64 -12.11 9.68
N ASN A 129 -14.23 -12.77 8.68
CA ASN A 129 -15.10 -13.91 8.94
C ASN A 129 -14.36 -15.17 9.45
N GLU A 130 -15.14 -16.15 9.89
CA GLU A 130 -14.62 -17.42 10.42
C GLU A 130 -13.81 -18.20 9.38
N GLU A 131 -14.16 -18.12 8.10
CA GLU A 131 -13.42 -18.76 7.01
C GLU A 131 -12.11 -18.03 6.65
N GLY A 132 -11.94 -16.77 7.07
CA GLY A 132 -10.73 -15.99 6.79
C GLY A 132 -10.61 -15.52 5.34
N ASN A 133 -11.73 -15.39 4.65
CA ASN A 133 -11.78 -15.01 3.23
C ASN A 133 -12.67 -13.79 2.96
N ALA A 134 -13.30 -13.20 3.98
CA ALA A 134 -14.09 -11.99 3.82
C ALA A 134 -13.93 -11.02 4.99
N TYR A 135 -13.64 -9.76 4.65
CA TYR A 135 -13.70 -8.64 5.59
C TYR A 135 -15.01 -7.89 5.43
N THR A 136 -15.63 -7.48 6.54
CA THR A 136 -16.74 -6.52 6.55
C THR A 136 -16.34 -5.27 7.32
N ILE A 137 -16.58 -4.11 6.71
CA ILE A 137 -16.29 -2.78 7.25
C ILE A 137 -17.61 -2.06 7.46
N LYS A 138 -17.92 -1.72 8.71
CA LYS A 138 -19.07 -0.89 9.08
C LYS A 138 -18.57 0.34 9.82
N SER A 139 -18.79 1.52 9.27
CA SER A 139 -18.42 2.79 9.88
C SER A 139 -19.60 3.74 9.89
N ALA A 140 -19.90 4.27 11.08
CA ALA A 140 -20.75 5.42 11.30
C ALA A 140 -19.98 6.52 12.07
N VAL A 141 -18.64 6.52 11.94
CA VAL A 141 -17.76 7.51 12.58
C VAL A 141 -18.05 8.92 12.04
N ASN A 142 -18.40 9.02 10.76
CA ASN A 142 -18.74 10.28 10.10
C ASN A 142 -20.09 10.16 9.40
N GLU A 143 -21.05 11.03 9.73
CA GLU A 143 -22.39 11.03 9.11
C GLU A 143 -22.36 11.38 7.61
N ASP A 144 -21.28 12.00 7.15
CA ASP A 144 -21.05 12.33 5.74
C ASP A 144 -20.38 11.17 4.97
N SER A 145 -20.01 10.09 5.67
CA SER A 145 -19.40 8.88 5.11
C SER A 145 -19.78 7.64 5.93
N LEU A 146 -21.02 7.19 5.74
CA LEU A 146 -21.50 5.93 6.33
C LEU A 146 -21.06 4.75 5.46
N VAL A 147 -20.12 3.96 5.96
CA VAL A 147 -19.50 2.84 5.22
C VAL A 147 -20.14 1.52 5.65
N ASN A 148 -20.57 0.71 4.67
CA ASN A 148 -20.95 -0.68 4.89
C ASN A 148 -20.51 -1.50 3.68
N LEU A 149 -19.31 -2.10 3.77
CA LEU A 149 -18.68 -2.83 2.67
C LEU A 149 -18.25 -4.22 3.09
N THR A 150 -18.37 -5.17 2.17
CA THR A 150 -17.82 -6.51 2.33
C THR A 150 -16.88 -6.80 1.18
N PHE A 151 -15.66 -7.22 1.51
CA PHE A 151 -14.63 -7.66 0.58
C PHE A 151 -14.48 -9.17 0.72
N THR A 152 -14.91 -9.94 -0.27
CA THR A 152 -14.67 -11.39 -0.33
C THR A 152 -13.52 -11.69 -1.27
N ARG A 153 -12.46 -12.33 -0.76
CA ARG A 153 -11.30 -12.76 -1.53
C ARG A 153 -11.73 -13.64 -2.70
N ALA A 154 -11.33 -13.26 -3.91
CA ALA A 154 -11.69 -13.95 -5.15
C ALA A 154 -10.53 -14.75 -5.78
N ALA A 155 -9.29 -14.40 -5.41
CA ALA A 155 -8.06 -15.11 -5.78
C ALA A 155 -7.21 -15.36 -4.52
N PRO A 156 -6.27 -16.32 -4.52
CA PRO A 156 -5.37 -16.53 -3.39
C PRO A 156 -4.65 -15.23 -2.99
N GLY A 157 -4.65 -14.95 -1.69
CA GLY A 157 -3.85 -13.88 -1.14
C GLY A 157 -2.43 -14.38 -0.87
N PHE A 158 -1.44 -13.51 -0.93
CA PHE A 158 -0.04 -13.90 -0.69
C PHE A 158 0.80 -12.77 -0.09
N VAL A 159 1.95 -13.17 0.46
CA VAL A 159 3.12 -12.32 0.65
C VAL A 159 4.19 -12.70 -0.37
N VAL A 160 5.01 -11.74 -0.82
CA VAL A 160 6.24 -12.04 -1.58
C VAL A 160 7.31 -12.52 -0.60
N GLY A 161 8.17 -13.45 -1.03
CA GLY A 161 9.14 -14.05 -0.11
C GLY A 161 8.47 -15.04 0.84
N LYS A 162 9.16 -15.34 1.94
CA LYS A 162 8.67 -16.27 2.96
C LYS A 162 7.59 -15.62 3.82
N ASP A 163 7.78 -14.37 4.21
CA ASP A 163 6.97 -13.68 5.22
C ASP A 163 6.54 -12.25 4.83
N GLY A 164 6.81 -11.82 3.59
CA GLY A 164 6.45 -10.47 3.13
C GLY A 164 7.29 -9.35 3.73
N THR A 165 8.31 -9.66 4.54
CA THR A 165 8.96 -8.68 5.41
C THR A 165 10.40 -8.41 5.01
N SER A 166 10.70 -7.12 4.78
CA SER A 166 12.07 -6.61 4.74
C SER A 166 12.47 -6.16 6.15
N TYR A 167 13.69 -6.46 6.56
CA TYR A 167 14.22 -6.08 7.88
C TYR A 167 15.34 -5.05 7.73
N PHE A 168 15.46 -4.16 8.71
CA PHE A 168 16.45 -3.09 8.74
C PHE A 168 17.34 -3.24 9.99
N GLY A 169 18.65 -3.22 9.79
CA GLY A 169 19.62 -3.43 10.85
C GLY A 169 20.97 -3.90 10.35
N THR A 170 22.04 -3.46 11.00
CA THR A 170 23.40 -4.02 10.79
C THR A 170 23.59 -5.38 11.47
N ASP A 171 22.67 -5.76 12.37
CA ASP A 171 22.61 -7.08 12.99
C ASP A 171 21.31 -7.77 12.57
N PRO A 172 21.34 -8.68 11.58
CA PRO A 172 20.15 -9.40 11.11
C PRO A 172 19.44 -10.22 12.19
N ALA A 173 20.12 -10.58 13.29
CA ALA A 173 19.49 -11.29 14.39
C ALA A 173 18.65 -10.36 15.30
N ASN A 174 18.91 -9.06 15.25
CA ASN A 174 18.25 -8.03 16.05
C ASN A 174 17.93 -6.79 15.19
N PRO A 175 17.02 -6.92 14.20
CA PRO A 175 16.65 -5.78 13.36
C PRO A 175 15.96 -4.70 14.20
N TRP A 176 16.21 -3.44 13.86
CA TRP A 176 15.59 -2.28 14.53
C TRP A 176 14.35 -1.76 13.80
N GLY A 177 14.10 -2.25 12.59
CA GLY A 177 12.96 -1.85 11.77
C GLY A 177 12.52 -2.95 10.83
N SER A 178 11.28 -2.84 10.35
CA SER A 178 10.70 -3.78 9.41
C SER A 178 9.73 -3.08 8.45
N MET A 179 9.53 -3.69 7.29
CA MET A 179 8.48 -3.34 6.34
C MET A 179 7.82 -4.62 5.83
N MET A 180 6.53 -4.80 6.10
CA MET A 180 5.77 -5.99 5.73
C MET A 180 4.59 -5.60 4.85
N HIS A 181 4.32 -6.42 3.83
CA HIS A 181 3.13 -6.28 3.00
C HIS A 181 2.50 -7.65 2.70
N ALA A 182 1.21 -7.77 2.96
CA ALA A 182 0.37 -8.91 2.60
C ALA A 182 -0.82 -8.44 1.75
N PHE A 183 -1.18 -9.23 0.75
CA PHE A 183 -2.12 -8.80 -0.30
C PHE A 183 -3.26 -9.78 -0.49
N TRP A 184 -4.48 -9.26 -0.64
CA TRP A 184 -5.53 -9.90 -1.43
C TRP A 184 -5.64 -9.13 -2.76
N PRO A 185 -5.04 -9.64 -3.84
CA PRO A 185 -4.92 -8.88 -5.10
C PRO A 185 -6.26 -8.67 -5.80
N ARG A 186 -7.22 -9.57 -5.57
CA ARG A 186 -8.56 -9.54 -6.15
C ARG A 186 -9.61 -9.94 -5.12
N CYS A 187 -10.55 -9.04 -4.89
CA CYS A 187 -11.74 -9.26 -4.08
C CYS A 187 -12.98 -8.97 -4.93
N ARG A 188 -14.08 -9.68 -4.64
CA ARG A 188 -15.42 -9.19 -4.93
C ARG A 188 -15.82 -8.21 -3.82
N VAL A 189 -16.34 -7.06 -4.21
CA VAL A 189 -16.83 -6.04 -3.28
C VAL A 189 -18.34 -5.95 -3.41
N GLU A 190 -19.03 -5.85 -2.28
CA GLU A 190 -20.47 -5.63 -2.18
C GLU A 190 -20.73 -4.59 -1.08
N GLY A 191 -21.76 -3.75 -1.24
CA GLY A 191 -22.17 -2.77 -0.23
C GLY A 191 -22.09 -1.33 -0.72
N THR A 192 -22.06 -0.39 0.21
CA THR A 192 -22.29 1.03 -0.09
C THR A 192 -21.47 1.97 0.80
N ILE A 193 -21.23 3.18 0.28
CA ILE A 193 -20.94 4.35 1.11
C ILE A 193 -22.06 5.37 0.92
N THR A 194 -22.65 5.86 2.00
CA THR A 194 -23.67 6.91 1.96
C THR A 194 -23.09 8.24 2.43
N THR A 195 -23.25 9.27 1.60
CA THR A 195 -22.91 10.65 1.91
C THR A 195 -24.17 11.49 2.04
N LYS A 196 -24.04 12.78 2.40
CA LYS A 196 -25.16 13.73 2.42
C LYS A 196 -25.91 13.84 1.09
N GLU A 197 -25.20 13.62 -0.02
CA GLU A 197 -25.74 13.86 -1.36
C GLU A 197 -26.38 12.61 -1.95
N LYS A 198 -25.72 11.45 -1.79
CA LYS A 198 -26.19 10.18 -2.37
C LYS A 198 -25.56 8.97 -1.68
N THR A 199 -26.15 7.81 -1.96
CA THR A 199 -25.55 6.51 -1.70
C THR A 199 -24.82 6.02 -2.94
N TYR A 200 -23.56 5.61 -2.77
CA TYR A 200 -22.74 4.96 -3.78
C TYR A 200 -22.89 3.46 -3.63
N ASP A 201 -23.35 2.77 -4.68
CA ASP A 201 -23.26 1.32 -4.78
C ASP A 201 -21.85 0.96 -5.22
N LEU A 202 -21.15 0.22 -4.36
CA LEU A 202 -19.74 -0.12 -4.52
C LEU A 202 -19.55 -1.59 -4.88
N THR A 203 -20.59 -2.23 -5.43
CA THR A 203 -20.48 -3.55 -6.06
C THR A 203 -19.42 -3.52 -7.16
N GLY A 204 -18.46 -4.44 -7.12
CA GLY A 204 -17.41 -4.52 -8.13
C GLY A 204 -16.18 -5.29 -7.67
N ARG A 205 -14.99 -4.79 -8.03
CA ARG A 205 -13.69 -5.39 -7.72
C ARG A 205 -12.97 -4.61 -6.64
N GLY A 206 -12.11 -5.30 -5.89
CA GLY A 206 -11.28 -4.64 -4.90
C GLY A 206 -9.94 -5.32 -4.67
N MET A 207 -9.11 -4.61 -3.91
CA MET A 207 -7.81 -5.07 -3.42
C MET A 207 -7.73 -4.78 -1.94
N PHE A 208 -7.16 -5.70 -1.17
CA PHE A 208 -6.84 -5.49 0.24
C PHE A 208 -5.32 -5.60 0.45
N ILE A 209 -4.80 -4.71 1.29
CA ILE A 209 -3.39 -4.64 1.67
C ILE A 209 -3.32 -4.52 3.19
N HIS A 210 -2.63 -5.47 3.83
CA HIS A 210 -2.16 -5.34 5.20
C HIS A 210 -0.70 -4.94 5.15
N ALA A 211 -0.35 -3.78 5.69
CA ALA A 211 1.00 -3.27 5.66
C ALA A 211 1.47 -2.90 7.07
N ILE A 212 2.74 -3.13 7.35
CA ILE A 212 3.39 -2.66 8.58
C ILE A 212 4.68 -1.96 8.21
N GLN A 213 4.81 -0.74 8.71
CA GLN A 213 6.07 -0.03 8.70
C GLN A 213 6.55 0.10 10.15
N GLY A 214 7.42 -0.82 10.57
CA GLY A 214 7.99 -0.92 11.91
C GLY A 214 9.13 0.07 12.19
N MET A 215 9.06 1.27 11.63
CA MET A 215 10.02 2.36 11.86
C MET A 215 9.43 3.68 11.33
N LYS A 216 10.16 4.79 11.51
CA LYS A 216 9.73 6.09 10.97
C LYS A 216 9.71 6.08 9.44
N PRO A 217 8.68 6.65 8.76
CA PRO A 217 8.55 6.57 7.31
C PRO A 217 9.76 7.06 6.52
N HIS A 218 10.30 8.22 6.89
CA HIS A 218 11.47 8.81 6.22
C HIS A 218 12.78 8.04 6.44
N HIS A 219 12.81 7.09 7.37
CA HIS A 219 13.95 6.18 7.54
C HIS A 219 13.74 4.87 6.76
N ALA A 220 12.49 4.52 6.43
CA ALA A 220 12.15 3.30 5.71
C ALA A 220 12.35 3.45 4.20
N ALA A 221 11.91 4.59 3.65
CA ALA A 221 11.90 4.82 2.21
C ALA A 221 12.06 6.31 1.86
N ALA A 222 12.69 6.54 0.70
CA ALA A 222 12.86 7.85 0.07
C ALA A 222 11.84 8.10 -1.06
N ARG A 223 11.39 7.04 -1.72
CA ARG A 223 10.35 7.08 -2.77
C ARG A 223 9.61 5.76 -2.88
N TRP A 224 8.40 5.82 -3.41
CA TRP A 224 7.56 4.66 -3.69
C TRP A 224 6.86 4.75 -5.03
N ASN A 225 6.59 3.60 -5.61
CA ASN A 225 5.68 3.39 -6.73
C ASN A 225 4.68 2.31 -6.32
N PHE A 226 3.39 2.58 -6.51
CA PHE A 226 2.32 1.60 -6.30
C PHE A 226 1.41 1.57 -7.53
N VAL A 227 0.98 0.37 -7.93
CA VAL A 227 -0.09 0.18 -8.92
C VAL A 227 -1.04 -0.90 -8.46
N ASN A 228 -2.33 -0.63 -8.61
CA ASN A 228 -3.42 -1.57 -8.58
C ASN A 228 -4.12 -1.50 -9.93
N PHE A 229 -4.00 -2.56 -10.74
CA PHE A 229 -4.60 -2.65 -12.06
C PHE A 229 -5.61 -3.80 -12.10
N GLN A 230 -6.86 -3.49 -12.41
CA GLN A 230 -7.97 -4.45 -12.39
C GLN A 230 -8.62 -4.51 -13.77
N THR A 231 -8.61 -5.70 -14.35
CA THR A 231 -9.28 -6.01 -15.62
C THR A 231 -10.48 -6.94 -15.38
N PRO A 232 -11.29 -7.25 -16.42
CA PRO A 232 -12.33 -8.27 -16.32
C PRO A 232 -11.87 -9.59 -15.73
N SER A 233 -10.66 -10.04 -16.07
CA SER A 233 -10.16 -11.38 -15.71
C SER A 233 -8.95 -11.36 -14.76
N TYR A 234 -8.07 -10.36 -14.86
CA TYR A 234 -6.81 -10.27 -14.14
C TYR A 234 -6.81 -9.15 -13.10
N SER A 235 -5.99 -9.33 -12.06
CA SER A 235 -5.54 -8.25 -11.20
C SER A 235 -4.02 -8.27 -11.19
N ALA A 236 -3.40 -7.13 -11.55
CA ALA A 236 -1.97 -6.95 -11.51
C ALA A 236 -1.64 -5.81 -10.53
N PHE A 237 -0.68 -6.04 -9.64
CA PHE A 237 -0.25 -5.01 -8.70
C PHE A 237 1.26 -5.04 -8.50
N MET A 238 1.80 -3.90 -8.08
CA MET A 238 3.20 -3.76 -7.71
C MET A 238 3.32 -2.71 -6.62
N MET A 239 4.24 -2.94 -5.69
CA MET A 239 4.68 -1.98 -4.71
C MET A 239 6.20 -2.00 -4.67
N GLU A 240 6.80 -0.90 -5.11
CA GLU A 240 8.24 -0.70 -5.18
C GLU A 240 8.61 0.48 -4.30
N TYR A 241 9.62 0.32 -3.44
CA TYR A 241 10.19 1.44 -2.72
C TYR A 241 11.71 1.46 -2.87
N THR A 242 12.27 2.66 -2.76
CA THR A 242 13.71 2.84 -2.65
C THR A 242 14.01 3.36 -1.26
N THR A 243 14.92 2.68 -0.57
CA THR A 243 15.36 3.12 0.76
C THR A 243 16.08 4.47 0.70
N PRO A 244 16.22 5.19 1.82
CA PRO A 244 17.11 6.35 1.88
C PRO A 244 18.57 5.98 1.57
N PRO A 245 19.42 6.99 1.25
CA PRO A 245 20.86 6.78 1.02
C PRO A 245 21.58 6.04 2.16
N SER A 246 21.06 6.14 3.40
CA SER A 246 21.57 5.41 4.57
C SER A 246 21.62 3.89 4.38
N TYR A 247 20.74 3.33 3.54
CA TYR A 247 20.69 1.91 3.19
C TYR A 247 21.09 1.67 1.73
N GLY A 248 21.94 2.53 1.17
CA GLY A 248 22.48 2.38 -0.18
C GLY A 248 21.50 2.64 -1.31
N SER A 249 20.39 3.35 -1.05
CA SER A 249 19.32 3.56 -2.05
C SER A 249 18.83 2.25 -2.68
N THR A 250 18.71 1.22 -1.85
CA THR A 250 18.30 -0.12 -2.26
C THR A 250 16.85 -0.09 -2.73
N VAL A 251 16.62 -0.63 -3.93
CA VAL A 251 15.26 -0.85 -4.47
C VAL A 251 14.73 -2.17 -3.94
N VAL A 252 13.53 -2.14 -3.37
CA VAL A 252 12.78 -3.32 -2.96
C VAL A 252 11.46 -3.31 -3.71
N ASN A 253 11.12 -4.44 -4.31
CA ASN A 253 9.93 -4.58 -5.12
C ASN A 253 9.16 -5.84 -4.72
N VAL A 254 7.85 -5.73 -4.62
CA VAL A 254 6.91 -6.84 -4.50
C VAL A 254 5.80 -6.64 -5.52
N GLY A 255 5.32 -7.70 -6.13
CA GLY A 255 4.22 -7.61 -7.08
C GLY A 255 3.66 -8.96 -7.43
N GLY A 256 2.50 -8.94 -8.09
CA GLY A 256 1.93 -10.15 -8.65
C GLY A 256 0.77 -9.91 -9.59
N ILE A 257 0.39 -11.00 -10.24
CA ILE A 257 -0.67 -11.11 -11.22
C ILE A 257 -1.49 -12.34 -10.83
N VAL A 258 -2.78 -12.14 -10.62
CA VAL A 258 -3.74 -13.22 -10.37
C VAL A 258 -4.82 -13.23 -11.42
N LYS A 259 -5.40 -14.39 -11.64
CA LYS A 259 -6.55 -14.60 -12.52
C LYS A 259 -7.44 -15.65 -11.87
N ASP A 260 -8.72 -15.35 -11.71
CA ASP A 260 -9.68 -16.27 -11.08
C ASP A 260 -9.14 -16.76 -9.71
N ASP A 261 -9.01 -18.07 -9.51
CA ASP A 261 -8.49 -18.71 -8.30
C ASP A 261 -6.99 -19.03 -8.35
N GLU A 262 -6.24 -18.44 -9.29
CA GLU A 262 -4.82 -18.75 -9.54
C GLU A 262 -3.89 -17.54 -9.37
N ILE A 263 -2.71 -17.77 -8.79
CA ILE A 263 -1.56 -16.86 -8.85
C ILE A 263 -0.76 -17.18 -10.11
N ILE A 264 -0.85 -16.30 -11.11
CA ILE A 264 -0.09 -16.41 -12.37
C ILE A 264 1.38 -16.07 -12.14
N TYR A 265 1.63 -15.02 -11.37
CA TYR A 265 2.97 -14.58 -10.98
C TYR A 265 2.91 -13.88 -9.62
N ALA A 266 3.90 -14.14 -8.77
CA ALA A 266 4.16 -13.36 -7.58
C ALA A 266 5.66 -13.39 -7.28
N GLY A 267 6.25 -12.22 -7.00
CA GLY A 267 7.69 -12.14 -6.80
C GLY A 267 8.21 -10.71 -6.68
N ALA A 268 9.54 -10.62 -6.72
CA ALA A 268 10.31 -9.38 -6.47
C ALA A 268 11.15 -8.90 -7.65
N THR A 269 11.01 -9.54 -8.81
CA THR A 269 11.80 -9.28 -10.03
C THR A 269 11.14 -8.24 -10.94
N ASN A 270 10.19 -7.48 -10.41
CA ASN A 270 9.44 -6.47 -11.16
C ASN A 270 10.19 -5.14 -11.22
N SER A 271 9.71 -4.23 -12.07
CA SER A 271 10.22 -2.86 -12.12
C SER A 271 9.14 -1.84 -12.44
N ALA A 272 9.28 -0.66 -11.84
CA ALA A 272 8.52 0.54 -12.18
C ALA A 272 9.46 1.62 -12.74
N THR A 273 9.14 2.18 -13.90
CA THR A 273 9.94 3.23 -14.55
C THR A 273 9.08 4.41 -14.95
N HIS A 274 9.37 5.60 -14.40
CA HIS A 274 8.77 6.85 -14.86
C HIS A 274 9.35 7.18 -16.24
N THR A 275 8.59 6.94 -17.31
CA THR A 275 9.06 7.11 -18.69
C THR A 275 9.01 8.58 -19.14
N ALA A 276 8.21 9.40 -18.46
CA ALA A 276 8.22 10.85 -18.56
C ALA A 276 7.77 11.46 -17.21
N SER A 277 8.23 12.67 -16.94
CA SER A 277 7.83 13.47 -15.78
C SER A 277 7.75 14.95 -16.13
N ALA A 278 7.03 15.70 -15.31
CA ALA A 278 6.97 17.15 -15.36
C ALA A 278 7.24 17.71 -13.95
N HIS A 279 7.88 18.88 -13.90
CA HIS A 279 8.06 19.59 -12.64
C HIS A 279 6.70 20.07 -12.11
N ASP A 280 6.39 19.70 -10.87
CA ASP A 280 5.21 20.17 -10.16
C ASP A 280 5.52 21.45 -9.36
N ALA A 281 4.95 22.58 -9.77
CA ALA A 281 5.32 23.90 -9.25
C ALA A 281 5.03 24.12 -7.74
N ASP A 282 4.12 23.36 -7.12
CA ASP A 282 3.82 23.55 -5.69
C ASP A 282 4.64 22.63 -4.77
N SER A 283 5.18 21.54 -5.31
CA SER A 283 5.94 20.54 -4.53
C SER A 283 7.41 20.44 -4.92
N ASP A 284 7.80 21.03 -6.05
CA ASP A 284 9.10 20.95 -6.71
C ASP A 284 9.52 19.56 -7.21
N TRP A 285 8.73 18.51 -6.96
CA TRP A 285 9.03 17.14 -7.38
C TRP A 285 8.81 16.90 -8.89
N PRO A 286 9.54 15.94 -9.50
CA PRO A 286 9.31 15.51 -10.87
C PRO A 286 8.13 14.53 -10.91
N ALA A 287 6.91 15.07 -10.90
CA ALA A 287 5.69 14.27 -10.95
C ALA A 287 5.64 13.47 -12.27
N PRO A 288 5.44 12.14 -12.22
CA PRO A 288 5.40 11.33 -13.43
C PRO A 288 4.18 11.67 -14.29
N THR A 289 4.39 11.72 -15.60
CA THR A 289 3.33 11.93 -16.60
C THR A 289 3.08 10.67 -17.45
N SER A 290 4.05 9.74 -17.46
CA SER A 290 3.88 8.39 -18.00
C SER A 290 4.74 7.41 -17.22
N ILE A 291 4.32 6.15 -17.23
CA ILE A 291 4.96 5.08 -16.46
C ILE A 291 4.96 3.76 -17.23
N LYS A 292 5.95 2.93 -16.97
CA LYS A 292 6.05 1.54 -17.41
C LYS A 292 6.22 0.64 -16.20
N TRP A 293 5.36 -0.36 -16.10
CA TRP A 293 5.41 -1.43 -15.12
C TRP A 293 5.74 -2.74 -15.84
N VAL A 294 6.71 -3.49 -15.32
CA VAL A 294 7.09 -4.80 -15.86
C VAL A 294 7.10 -5.82 -14.75
N TRP A 295 6.36 -6.91 -14.95
CA TRP A 295 6.45 -8.13 -14.13
C TRP A 295 7.20 -9.18 -14.94
N GLU A 296 8.19 -9.82 -14.35
CA GLU A 296 9.02 -10.80 -15.03
C GLU A 296 9.40 -11.91 -14.07
N GLY A 297 9.24 -13.18 -14.47
CA GLY A 297 9.67 -14.32 -13.68
C GLY A 297 9.03 -15.61 -14.14
N LYS A 298 8.64 -16.46 -13.20
CA LYS A 298 8.11 -17.80 -13.48
C LYS A 298 6.72 -17.98 -12.88
N SER A 299 5.86 -18.71 -13.58
CA SER A 299 4.60 -19.22 -13.04
C SER A 299 4.84 -20.39 -12.08
N LYS A 300 3.80 -20.86 -11.38
CA LYS A 300 3.84 -22.09 -10.57
C LYS A 300 4.28 -23.33 -11.37
N ASP A 301 4.00 -23.37 -12.67
CA ASP A 301 4.40 -24.44 -13.59
C ASP A 301 5.76 -24.18 -14.30
N GLU A 302 6.60 -23.28 -13.78
CA GLU A 302 7.94 -22.96 -14.32
C GLU A 302 7.97 -22.37 -15.75
N LYS A 303 6.82 -21.98 -16.30
CA LYS A 303 6.72 -21.20 -17.54
C LYS A 303 7.21 -19.77 -17.32
N ASP A 304 7.88 -19.22 -18.32
CA ASP A 304 8.26 -17.80 -18.31
C ASP A 304 7.01 -16.92 -18.31
N VAL A 305 6.94 -15.99 -17.36
CA VAL A 305 5.90 -14.98 -17.28
C VAL A 305 6.54 -13.62 -17.50
N ARG A 306 6.00 -12.87 -18.46
CA ARG A 306 6.33 -11.46 -18.66
C ARG A 306 5.06 -10.67 -18.86
N ALA A 307 4.87 -9.60 -18.10
CA ALA A 307 3.77 -8.68 -18.29
C ALA A 307 4.24 -7.24 -18.35
N GLU A 308 3.58 -6.43 -19.18
CA GLU A 308 3.85 -5.01 -19.32
C GLU A 308 2.55 -4.21 -19.24
N LEU A 309 2.57 -3.15 -18.44
CA LEU A 309 1.55 -2.10 -18.39
C LEU A 309 2.26 -0.77 -18.58
N GLU A 310 1.97 -0.08 -19.67
CA GLU A 310 2.70 1.13 -20.06
C GLU A 310 1.76 2.16 -20.67
N GLY A 311 1.93 3.42 -20.30
CA GLY A 311 1.20 4.50 -20.94
C GLY A 311 1.26 5.83 -20.18
N PRO A 312 0.58 6.85 -20.72
CA PRO A 312 0.39 8.12 -20.03
C PRO A 312 -0.48 7.94 -18.79
N LEU A 313 -0.15 8.67 -17.73
CA LEU A 313 -0.92 8.69 -16.47
C LEU A 313 -2.14 9.61 -16.52
N GLY A 314 -2.29 10.38 -17.62
CA GLY A 314 -3.34 11.37 -17.79
C GLY A 314 -3.18 12.54 -16.84
N ASN A 315 -4.30 13.19 -16.50
CA ASN A 315 -4.30 14.21 -15.47
C ASN A 315 -4.07 13.57 -14.10
N ARG A 316 -3.25 14.21 -13.28
CA ARG A 316 -3.10 13.85 -11.87
C ARG A 316 -4.47 13.85 -11.18
N LEU A 317 -4.76 12.78 -10.45
CA LEU A 317 -6.00 12.64 -9.69
C LEU A 317 -5.91 13.45 -8.39
N ASP A 318 -4.83 13.27 -7.64
CA ASP A 318 -4.57 14.03 -6.41
C ASP A 318 -3.07 14.25 -6.15
N ARG A 319 -2.75 15.22 -5.30
CA ARG A 319 -1.43 15.43 -4.70
C ARG A 319 -1.61 15.58 -3.18
N VAL A 320 -1.31 14.52 -2.45
CA VAL A 320 -1.41 14.50 -0.99
C VAL A 320 -0.12 15.07 -0.38
N ASP A 321 -0.24 16.15 0.40
CA ASP A 321 0.81 16.63 1.29
C ASP A 321 0.80 15.77 2.56
N VAL A 322 1.76 14.84 2.67
CA VAL A 322 1.81 13.92 3.81
C VAL A 322 1.96 14.69 5.12
N MET A 323 2.68 15.82 5.11
CA MET A 323 2.83 16.64 6.31
C MET A 323 1.53 17.34 6.66
N ALA A 324 0.66 17.69 5.71
CA ALA A 324 -0.65 18.24 6.04
C ALA A 324 -1.50 17.23 6.84
N GLU A 325 -1.46 15.95 6.44
CA GLU A 325 -2.27 14.87 7.01
C GLU A 325 -1.77 14.35 8.39
N VAL A 326 -0.50 14.63 8.76
CA VAL A 326 0.03 14.19 10.06
C VAL A 326 -0.62 14.98 11.21
N PRO A 327 -1.14 14.30 12.26
CA PRO A 327 -1.72 14.97 13.42
C PRO A 327 -0.75 15.93 14.11
N GLY A 328 -1.26 17.05 14.62
CA GLY A 328 -0.45 18.15 15.16
C GLY A 328 0.56 17.75 16.24
N PHE A 329 0.20 16.83 17.14
CA PHE A 329 1.11 16.37 18.20
C PHE A 329 2.23 15.46 17.67
N VAL A 330 2.06 14.80 16.52
CA VAL A 330 3.12 14.02 15.88
C VAL A 330 4.14 14.95 15.24
N LYS A 331 3.68 16.07 14.67
CA LYS A 331 4.56 17.11 14.07
C LYS A 331 5.57 17.67 15.06
N THR A 332 5.20 17.78 16.35
CA THR A 332 6.12 18.30 17.38
C THR A 332 7.21 17.31 17.78
N ILE A 333 7.02 16.01 17.52
CA ILE A 333 7.96 14.92 17.83
C ILE A 333 8.75 14.47 16.60
N ALA A 334 8.23 14.72 15.39
CA ALA A 334 8.83 14.28 14.13
C ALA A 334 10.21 14.92 13.85
N GLY A 335 10.56 16.04 14.50
CA GLY A 335 11.73 16.82 14.13
C GLY A 335 11.57 17.42 12.73
N SER A 336 12.40 18.40 12.36
CA SER A 336 12.40 18.93 11.00
C SER A 336 12.80 17.81 10.03
N VAL A 337 11.86 17.27 9.27
CA VAL A 337 12.20 16.49 8.06
C VAL A 337 13.07 17.39 7.21
N ALA A 338 14.29 16.93 6.89
CA ALA A 338 15.34 17.75 6.29
C ALA A 338 14.94 18.31 4.92
N GLY A 339 14.31 19.48 4.90
CA GLY A 339 14.13 20.33 3.71
C GLY A 339 13.17 19.83 2.63
N THR A 340 12.85 18.54 2.55
CA THR A 340 11.95 17.96 1.55
C THR A 340 10.55 17.75 2.12
N ARG A 341 9.53 18.23 1.40
CA ARG A 341 8.13 17.99 1.76
C ARG A 341 7.68 16.68 1.12
N PRO A 342 7.28 15.66 1.91
CA PRO A 342 6.80 14.40 1.35
C PRO A 342 5.45 14.56 0.66
N TYR A 343 5.35 14.10 -0.57
CA TYR A 343 4.11 14.12 -1.36
C TYR A 343 3.81 12.77 -1.99
N ILE A 344 2.52 12.46 -2.10
CA ILE A 344 2.00 11.32 -2.85
C ILE A 344 1.21 11.87 -4.05
N PHE A 345 1.66 11.54 -5.25
CA PHE A 345 0.93 11.83 -6.47
C PHE A 345 0.08 10.62 -6.84
N GLN A 346 -1.23 10.81 -6.95
CA GLN A 346 -2.19 9.75 -7.25
C GLN A 346 -2.72 9.91 -8.68
N TYR A 347 -2.91 8.80 -9.38
CA TYR A 347 -3.34 8.76 -10.78
C TYR A 347 -4.38 7.66 -11.00
N SER A 348 -5.34 7.96 -11.87
CA SER A 348 -6.27 6.98 -12.43
C SER A 348 -6.65 7.43 -13.84
N PRO A 349 -5.86 7.07 -14.87
CA PRO A 349 -6.14 7.48 -16.25
C PRO A 349 -7.50 6.94 -16.68
N GLN A 350 -8.33 7.81 -17.26
CA GLN A 350 -9.66 7.45 -17.75
C GLN A 350 -9.59 6.79 -19.14
N GLU A 351 -8.53 7.06 -19.90
CA GLU A 351 -8.14 6.23 -21.04
C GLU A 351 -7.55 4.92 -20.51
N LYS A 352 -8.21 3.81 -20.84
CA LYS A 352 -7.80 2.49 -20.33
C LYS A 352 -6.47 2.08 -20.93
N LEU A 353 -5.56 1.65 -20.06
CA LEU A 353 -4.33 0.99 -20.46
C LEU A 353 -4.58 -0.52 -20.65
N SER A 354 -3.72 -1.19 -21.39
CA SER A 354 -3.77 -2.66 -21.57
C SER A 354 -2.63 -3.34 -20.80
N LEU A 355 -2.97 -4.39 -20.04
CA LEU A 355 -1.99 -5.34 -19.52
C LEU A 355 -1.66 -6.32 -20.65
N LYS A 356 -0.41 -6.29 -21.13
CA LYS A 356 0.11 -7.26 -22.09
C LYS A 356 0.83 -8.35 -21.31
N LEU A 357 0.30 -9.56 -21.31
CA LEU A 357 0.78 -10.70 -20.54
C LEU A 357 1.21 -11.83 -21.48
N LYS A 358 2.39 -12.38 -21.22
CA LYS A 358 2.93 -13.56 -21.89
C LYS A 358 3.23 -14.64 -20.86
N ILE A 359 2.73 -15.86 -21.10
CA ILE A 359 2.96 -17.05 -20.27
C ILE A 359 3.44 -18.18 -21.18
N GLY A 360 4.75 -18.42 -21.21
CA GLY A 360 5.36 -19.29 -22.22
C GLY A 360 5.07 -18.79 -23.63
N ASP A 361 4.32 -19.56 -24.40
CA ASP A 361 3.93 -19.21 -25.78
C ASP A 361 2.55 -18.51 -25.86
N GLU A 362 1.81 -18.44 -24.75
CA GLU A 362 0.51 -17.78 -24.71
C GLU A 362 0.69 -16.27 -24.52
N GLU A 363 -0.01 -15.47 -25.33
CA GLU A 363 -0.04 -14.01 -25.22
C GLU A 363 -1.48 -13.52 -25.08
N VAL A 364 -1.71 -12.67 -24.09
CA VAL A 364 -2.99 -12.06 -23.75
C VAL A 364 -2.80 -10.56 -23.61
N SER A 365 -3.79 -9.78 -24.06
CA SER A 365 -3.85 -8.34 -23.82
C SER A 365 -5.26 -7.99 -23.35
N GLU A 366 -5.37 -7.40 -22.17
CA GLU A 366 -6.67 -7.02 -21.59
C GLU A 366 -6.64 -5.59 -21.04
N GLU A 367 -7.66 -4.81 -21.37
CA GLU A 367 -7.84 -3.45 -20.84
C GLU A 367 -8.42 -3.48 -19.43
N GLY A 368 -8.03 -2.49 -18.63
CA GLY A 368 -8.46 -2.39 -17.24
C GLY A 368 -8.43 -0.99 -16.68
N SER A 369 -8.88 -0.89 -15.44
CA SER A 369 -8.81 0.32 -14.64
C SER A 369 -7.53 0.32 -13.81
N MET A 370 -6.86 1.46 -13.76
CA MET A 370 -5.65 1.65 -12.98
C MET A 370 -5.89 2.65 -11.86
N PHE A 371 -5.39 2.32 -10.68
CA PHE A 371 -5.03 3.29 -9.66
C PHE A 371 -3.54 3.14 -9.38
N SER A 372 -2.82 4.26 -9.34
CA SER A 372 -1.38 4.23 -9.05
C SER A 372 -0.94 5.43 -8.25
N GLU A 373 0.12 5.25 -7.48
CA GLU A 373 0.74 6.28 -6.66
C GLU A 373 2.24 6.39 -6.95
N ALA A 374 2.74 7.61 -6.94
CA ALA A 374 4.17 7.91 -6.91
C ALA A 374 4.46 8.80 -5.71
N THR A 375 5.25 8.29 -4.76
CA THR A 375 5.58 8.99 -3.52
C THR A 375 7.01 9.47 -3.55
N PHE A 376 7.23 10.70 -3.10
CA PHE A 376 8.56 11.30 -2.93
C PHE A 376 8.69 11.80 -1.50
N ILE A 377 9.78 11.44 -0.81
CA ILE A 377 10.00 11.73 0.61
C ILE A 377 11.31 12.51 0.82
N SER A 378 12.43 12.04 0.27
CA SER A 378 13.76 12.59 0.55
C SER A 378 14.77 12.37 -0.58
#